data_AF-N1SC36-F1
#
_entry.id   AF-N1SC36-F1
#
_cell.length_a   1.000
_cell.length_b   1.000
_cell.length_c   1.000
_cell.angle_alpha   90.00
_cell.angle_beta   90.00
_cell.angle_gamma   90.00
#
_symmetry.space_group_name_H-M   'P 1'
#
loop_
_entity.id
_entity.type
_entity.pdbx_description
1 polymer ?
#
loop_
_entity_poly.entity_id
_entity_poly.type
_entity_poly.pdbx_seq_one_letter_code
_entity_poly.pdbx_strand_id
1 'polypeptide(L)'
;MLLCGIIDELKKERDNCLSYFFCQATEEKLSNATAVLRGLIYLLVVQQPSLIWHVREKHDHAGRSLFEDSNAWYALRGILIAILKDPALKGTVIIIDALDECVTGLPELLKFIIEQSSLTSRVKWIVSSRNWQDIEEKLGRTKQKVRLQLELNQDSISKAVDIYIGCKVKELADLKNYDKETRDAVQRHLVGNADEVNDILRDNGNVHGFIQEKYLYWLECLGLLRSMSEGVKAVHKLEALVKNAEAQQLTKLLRDARRFILSNRRPIEIAPLQAYTSALVFSPEHSLIRELFKKEEPGWMILKPRMEADWNACL
;
A
#
# COMPACT_ATOMS: atom_id res chain seq x y z
N MET A 1 -5.92 -0.66 4.75
CA MET A 1 -7.39 -0.62 4.99
C MET A 1 -7.99 -1.96 5.40
N LEU A 2 -7.70 -3.09 4.74
CA LEU A 2 -8.23 -4.41 5.15
C LEU A 2 -7.93 -4.75 6.62
N LEU A 3 -6.67 -4.59 7.06
CA LEU A 3 -6.30 -4.92 8.44
C LEU A 3 -7.00 -4.04 9.48
N CYS A 4 -7.36 -2.79 9.16
CA CYS A 4 -8.18 -1.98 10.06
C CYS A 4 -9.55 -2.61 10.30
N GLY A 5 -10.21 -3.09 9.23
CA GLY A 5 -11.48 -3.80 9.34
C GLY A 5 -11.36 -5.09 10.15
N ILE A 6 -10.30 -5.87 9.94
CA ILE A 6 -10.04 -7.08 10.74
C ILE A 6 -9.82 -6.73 12.22
N ILE A 7 -9.06 -5.67 12.51
CA ILE A 7 -8.84 -5.17 13.88
C ILE A 7 -10.18 -4.80 14.53
N ASP A 8 -11.05 -4.09 13.82
CA ASP A 8 -12.34 -3.65 14.36
C ASP A 8 -13.28 -4.81 14.65
N GLU A 9 -13.28 -5.86 13.81
CA GLU A 9 -14.03 -7.09 14.09
C GLU A 9 -13.43 -7.88 15.26
N LEU A 10 -12.10 -8.03 15.32
CA LEU A 10 -11.43 -8.74 16.42
C LEU A 10 -11.62 -8.05 17.77
N LYS A 11 -11.72 -6.71 17.79
CA LYS A 11 -12.02 -5.93 19.00
C LYS A 11 -13.39 -6.21 19.59
N LYS A 12 -14.35 -6.73 18.80
CA LYS A 12 -15.68 -7.08 19.30
C LYS A 12 -15.67 -8.36 20.15
N GLU A 13 -14.67 -9.22 19.98
CA GLU A 13 -14.50 -10.42 20.77
C GLU A 13 -13.91 -10.09 22.15
N ARG A 14 -14.67 -10.38 23.23
CA ARG A 14 -14.36 -9.91 24.59
C ARG A 14 -13.08 -10.49 25.21
N ASP A 15 -12.57 -11.61 24.70
CA ASP A 15 -11.46 -12.36 25.31
C ASP A 15 -10.12 -12.25 24.56
N ASN A 16 -10.08 -11.52 23.45
CA ASN A 16 -8.85 -11.39 22.66
C ASN A 16 -7.99 -10.21 23.15
N CYS A 17 -6.73 -10.49 23.50
CA CYS A 17 -5.72 -9.44 23.64
C CYS A 17 -5.21 -9.09 22.23
N LEU A 18 -5.29 -7.83 21.83
CA LEU A 18 -4.98 -7.41 20.46
C LEU A 18 -3.93 -6.30 20.44
N SER A 19 -2.73 -6.59 19.94
CA SER A 19 -1.69 -5.59 19.77
C SER A 19 -1.42 -5.35 18.30
N TYR A 20 -1.39 -4.09 17.85
CA TYR A 20 -1.24 -3.78 16.44
C TYR A 20 -0.36 -2.56 16.17
N PHE A 21 0.25 -2.53 15.00
CA PHE A 21 1.05 -1.40 14.53
C PHE A 21 0.84 -1.16 13.03
N PHE A 22 0.77 0.10 12.63
CA PHE A 22 0.66 0.52 11.24
C PHE A 22 1.97 1.17 10.80
N CYS A 23 2.70 0.50 9.91
CA CYS A 23 3.89 1.08 9.32
C CYS A 23 3.51 2.17 8.32
N GLN A 24 4.22 3.28 8.33
CA GLN A 24 4.03 4.38 7.37
C GLN A 24 5.39 4.93 6.93
N ALA A 25 5.76 4.72 5.67
CA ALA A 25 7.10 5.07 5.18
C ALA A 25 7.37 6.59 5.16
N THR A 26 6.30 7.39 5.12
CA THR A 26 6.37 8.86 5.13
C THR A 26 6.55 9.45 6.53
N GLU A 27 6.39 8.65 7.58
CA GLU A 27 6.45 9.10 8.98
C GLU A 27 7.60 8.38 9.70
N GLU A 28 8.68 9.09 10.00
CA GLU A 28 9.90 8.50 10.58
C GLU A 28 9.63 7.70 11.87
N LYS A 29 8.68 8.18 12.68
CA LYS A 29 8.26 7.52 13.92
C LYS A 29 7.49 6.22 13.70
N LEU A 30 7.04 5.95 12.48
CA LEU A 30 6.24 4.78 12.09
C LEU A 30 6.93 3.92 11.01
N SER A 31 8.09 4.35 10.50
CA SER A 31 8.81 3.68 9.41
C SER A 31 10.00 2.83 9.88
N ASN A 32 10.11 2.52 11.18
CA ASN A 32 11.26 1.79 11.72
C ASN A 32 10.87 0.65 12.67
N ALA A 33 11.69 -0.39 12.67
CA ALA A 33 11.43 -1.62 13.42
C ALA A 33 11.36 -1.40 14.95
N THR A 34 12.17 -0.48 15.48
CA THR A 34 12.15 -0.11 16.91
C THR A 34 10.80 0.47 17.29
N ALA A 35 10.20 1.32 16.45
CA ALA A 35 8.86 1.86 16.67
C ALA A 35 7.79 0.78 16.66
N VAL A 36 7.89 -0.20 15.76
CA VAL A 36 6.99 -1.38 15.73
C VAL A 36 7.01 -2.08 17.08
N LEU A 37 8.19 -2.46 17.58
CA LEU A 37 8.28 -3.14 18.88
C LEU A 37 7.75 -2.27 20.02
N ARG A 38 8.09 -0.98 20.02
CA ARG A 38 7.64 -0.02 21.04
C ARG A 38 6.11 0.08 21.08
N GLY A 39 5.48 0.23 19.92
CA GLY A 39 4.02 0.31 19.81
C GLY A 39 3.33 -0.99 20.24
N LEU A 40 3.88 -2.14 19.86
CA LEU A 40 3.34 -3.44 20.25
C LEU A 40 3.41 -3.66 21.77
N ILE A 41 4.56 -3.37 22.39
CA ILE A 41 4.75 -3.47 23.85
C ILE A 41 3.78 -2.54 24.57
N TYR A 42 3.68 -1.29 24.13
CA TYR A 42 2.78 -0.30 24.73
C TYR A 42 1.33 -0.83 24.77
N LEU A 43 0.81 -1.31 23.64
CA LEU A 43 -0.56 -1.82 23.56
C LEU A 43 -0.79 -3.06 24.43
N LEU A 44 0.18 -3.98 24.50
CA LEU A 44 0.09 -5.18 25.35
C LEU A 44 0.02 -4.81 26.83
N VAL A 45 0.87 -3.88 27.26
CA VAL A 45 0.92 -3.43 28.66
C VAL A 45 -0.34 -2.64 29.04
N VAL A 46 -0.86 -1.82 28.14
CA VAL A 46 -2.12 -1.07 28.37
C VAL A 46 -3.30 -2.03 28.55
N GLN A 47 -3.39 -3.08 27.74
CA GLN A 47 -4.47 -4.07 27.82
C GLN A 47 -4.31 -5.04 28.99
N GLN A 48 -3.07 -5.36 29.33
CA GLN A 48 -2.77 -6.27 30.44
C GLN A 48 -1.68 -5.67 31.35
N PRO A 49 -2.08 -4.83 32.33
CA PRO A 49 -1.15 -4.09 33.18
C PRO A 49 -0.16 -4.94 33.97
N SER A 50 -0.46 -6.22 34.24
CA SER A 50 0.47 -7.13 34.93
C SER A 50 1.80 -7.32 34.18
N LEU A 51 1.79 -7.13 32.85
CA LEU A 51 2.97 -7.28 31.99
C LEU A 51 3.95 -6.10 32.10
N ILE A 52 3.54 -4.99 32.75
CA ILE A 52 4.39 -3.80 32.92
C ILE A 52 5.69 -4.12 33.66
N TRP A 53 5.70 -5.19 34.47
CA TRP A 53 6.87 -5.65 35.20
C TRP A 53 8.07 -5.88 34.27
N HIS A 54 7.87 -6.50 33.11
CA HIS A 54 8.94 -6.75 32.12
C HIS A 54 9.57 -5.47 31.58
N VAL A 55 8.80 -4.39 31.51
CA VAL A 55 9.29 -3.06 31.09
C VAL A 55 10.03 -2.40 32.25
N ARG A 56 9.44 -2.41 33.45
CA ARG A 56 10.01 -1.78 34.66
C ARG A 56 11.33 -2.39 35.05
N GLU A 57 11.43 -3.72 35.07
CA GLU A 57 12.68 -4.42 35.39
C GLU A 57 13.83 -3.91 34.52
N LYS A 58 13.62 -3.75 33.22
CA LYS A 58 14.65 -3.24 32.30
C LYS A 58 14.91 -1.74 32.47
N HIS A 59 13.85 -0.96 32.72
CA HIS A 59 13.95 0.49 32.91
C HIS A 59 14.67 0.86 34.21
N ASP A 60 14.39 0.16 35.31
CA ASP A 60 14.95 0.48 36.63
C ASP A 60 16.46 0.20 36.68
N HIS A 61 16.96 -0.74 35.89
CA HIS A 61 18.38 -1.05 35.79
C HIS A 61 19.17 -0.15 34.83
N ALA A 62 18.57 0.29 33.72
CA ALA A 62 19.30 0.94 32.61
C ALA A 62 18.84 2.38 32.30
N GLY A 63 17.74 2.83 32.90
CA GLY A 63 17.19 4.16 32.72
C GLY A 63 16.57 4.43 31.35
N ARG A 64 16.22 5.70 31.10
CA ARG A 64 15.55 6.17 29.90
C ARG A 64 16.40 6.03 28.63
N SER A 65 17.72 6.22 28.72
CA SER A 65 18.62 6.21 27.57
C SER A 65 18.61 4.89 26.79
N LEU A 66 18.39 3.77 27.47
CA LEU A 66 18.28 2.43 26.86
C LEU A 66 17.17 2.33 25.79
N PHE A 67 16.17 3.21 25.85
CA PHE A 67 15.01 3.19 24.96
C PHE A 67 15.04 4.27 23.88
N GLU A 68 16.03 5.16 23.92
CA GLU A 68 16.14 6.34 23.05
C GLU A 68 17.36 6.27 22.12
N ASP A 69 18.37 5.47 22.45
CA ASP A 69 19.62 5.36 21.72
C ASP A 69 19.66 4.20 20.71
N SER A 70 20.85 3.95 20.13
CA SER A 70 21.12 2.86 19.19
C SER A 70 20.86 1.46 19.75
N ASN A 71 20.73 1.31 21.07
CA ASN A 71 20.45 0.03 21.73
C ASN A 71 18.96 -0.25 21.92
N ALA A 72 18.09 0.73 21.65
CA ALA A 72 16.65 0.64 21.85
C ALA A 72 16.01 -0.60 21.19
N TRP A 73 16.50 -0.99 20.00
CA TRP A 73 16.06 -2.21 19.33
C TRP A 73 16.27 -3.46 20.19
N TYR A 74 17.48 -3.66 20.71
CA TYR A 74 17.82 -4.86 21.48
C TYR A 74 17.09 -4.91 22.83
N ALA A 75 16.95 -3.75 23.47
CA ALA A 75 16.20 -3.62 24.72
C ALA A 75 14.73 -3.98 24.54
N LEU A 76 14.06 -3.35 23.56
CA LEU A 76 12.65 -3.60 23.26
C LEU A 76 12.42 -5.03 22.74
N ARG A 77 13.33 -5.57 21.91
CA ARG A 77 13.29 -6.98 21.49
C ARG A 77 13.31 -7.91 22.70
N GLY A 78 14.20 -7.68 23.66
CA GLY A 78 14.29 -8.49 24.87
C GLY A 78 13.01 -8.42 25.72
N ILE A 79 12.45 -7.22 25.90
CA ILE A 79 11.21 -7.01 26.64
C ILE A 79 10.04 -7.70 25.98
N LEU A 80 9.86 -7.52 24.67
CA LEU A 80 8.76 -8.16 23.96
C LEU A 80 8.87 -9.69 24.05
N ILE A 81 10.08 -10.27 23.90
CA ILE A 81 10.28 -11.72 24.09
C ILE A 81 9.83 -12.17 25.49
N ALA A 82 10.19 -11.42 26.54
CA ALA A 82 9.79 -11.76 27.91
C ALA A 82 8.27 -11.72 28.07
N ILE A 83 7.62 -10.67 27.55
CA ILE A 83 6.16 -10.53 27.52
C ILE A 83 5.49 -11.71 26.78
N LEU A 84 5.98 -12.05 25.58
CA LEU A 84 5.39 -13.12 24.75
C LEU A 84 5.53 -14.52 25.39
N LYS A 85 6.53 -14.71 26.24
CA LYS A 85 6.76 -15.97 26.97
C LYS A 85 5.98 -16.02 28.29
N ASP A 86 5.57 -14.89 28.83
CA ASP A 86 4.90 -14.81 30.13
C ASP A 86 3.65 -15.70 30.15
N PRO A 87 3.49 -16.62 31.13
CA PRO A 87 2.32 -17.50 31.23
C PRO A 87 1.00 -16.75 31.47
N ALA A 88 1.06 -15.56 32.07
CA ALA A 88 -0.11 -14.72 32.29
C ALA A 88 -0.63 -14.09 30.98
N LEU A 89 0.17 -14.05 29.91
CA LEU A 89 -0.28 -13.54 28.61
C LEU A 89 -1.43 -14.41 28.08
N LYS A 90 -2.62 -13.80 27.96
CA LYS A 90 -3.81 -14.42 27.38
C LYS A 90 -3.60 -14.71 25.89
N GLY A 91 -4.51 -15.46 25.28
CA GLY A 91 -4.54 -15.62 23.82
C GLY A 91 -4.46 -14.25 23.15
N THR A 92 -3.39 -14.03 22.39
CA THR A 92 -3.04 -12.71 21.86
C THR A 92 -2.90 -12.76 20.35
N VAL A 93 -3.46 -11.76 19.67
CA VAL A 93 -3.25 -11.55 18.24
C VAL A 93 -2.37 -10.31 18.06
N ILE A 94 -1.26 -10.47 17.35
CA ILE A 94 -0.34 -9.40 17.00
C ILE A 94 -0.49 -9.09 15.51
N ILE A 95 -0.76 -7.84 15.19
CA ILE A 95 -1.02 -7.38 13.83
C ILE A 95 -0.01 -6.31 13.41
N ILE A 96 0.67 -6.49 12.28
CA ILE A 96 1.54 -5.45 11.70
C ILE A 96 1.08 -5.18 10.27
N ASP A 97 0.58 -3.97 10.03
CA ASP A 97 0.14 -3.53 8.71
C ASP A 97 1.29 -2.85 7.94
N ALA A 98 1.35 -3.12 6.64
CA ALA A 98 2.27 -2.53 5.68
C ALA A 98 3.76 -2.73 6.05
N LEU A 99 4.20 -3.97 6.32
CA LEU A 99 5.59 -4.26 6.69
C LEU A 99 6.63 -3.71 5.70
N ASP A 100 6.30 -3.67 4.41
CA ASP A 100 7.16 -3.09 3.37
C ASP A 100 7.39 -1.58 3.50
N GLU A 101 6.60 -0.88 4.33
CA GLU A 101 6.79 0.52 4.68
C GLU A 101 7.75 0.74 5.87
N CYS A 102 8.24 -0.35 6.48
CA CYS A 102 9.33 -0.28 7.46
C CYS A 102 10.68 -0.09 6.75
N VAL A 103 11.13 1.16 6.67
CA VAL A 103 12.37 1.59 6.00
C VAL A 103 13.63 1.11 6.75
N THR A 104 13.63 1.18 8.08
CA THR A 104 14.83 0.86 8.89
C THR A 104 14.62 -0.36 9.78
N GLY A 105 15.52 -1.35 9.70
CA GLY A 105 15.52 -2.55 10.56
C GLY A 105 14.54 -3.64 10.15
N LEU A 106 13.99 -3.59 8.93
CA LEU A 106 13.04 -4.59 8.42
C LEU A 106 13.61 -6.02 8.41
N PRO A 107 14.87 -6.29 7.98
CA PRO A 107 15.43 -7.64 8.02
C PRO A 107 15.42 -8.26 9.42
N GLU A 108 15.79 -7.48 10.44
CA GLU A 108 15.83 -7.88 11.84
C GLU A 108 14.41 -8.11 12.38
N LEU A 109 13.46 -7.26 11.99
CA LEU A 109 12.04 -7.41 12.32
C LEU A 109 11.44 -8.69 11.74
N LEU A 110 11.68 -8.97 10.46
CA LEU A 110 11.19 -10.19 9.81
C LEU A 110 11.75 -11.43 10.49
N LYS A 111 13.06 -11.44 10.77
CA LYS A 111 13.71 -12.54 11.50
C LYS A 111 13.06 -12.74 12.87
N PHE A 112 12.82 -11.66 13.60
CA PHE A 112 12.15 -11.70 14.89
C PHE A 112 10.73 -12.27 14.81
N ILE A 113 9.89 -11.80 13.88
CA ILE A 113 8.52 -12.29 13.68
C ILE A 113 8.53 -13.80 13.37
N ILE A 114 9.40 -14.24 12.47
CA ILE A 114 9.53 -15.66 12.10
C ILE A 114 9.92 -16.49 13.32
N GLU A 115 10.94 -16.07 14.07
CA GLU A 115 11.38 -16.73 15.30
C GLU A 115 10.23 -16.84 16.30
N GLN A 116 9.54 -15.74 16.64
CA GLN A 116 8.51 -15.75 17.68
C GLN A 116 7.23 -16.47 17.26
N SER A 117 6.85 -16.40 15.97
CA SER A 117 5.65 -17.08 15.44
C SER A 117 5.70 -18.60 15.60
N SER A 118 6.90 -19.18 15.67
CA SER A 118 7.09 -20.63 15.77
C SER A 118 7.26 -21.13 17.21
N LEU A 119 7.42 -20.22 18.18
CA LEU A 119 7.76 -20.57 19.57
C LEU A 119 6.56 -20.76 20.49
N THR A 120 5.41 -20.15 20.18
CA THR A 120 4.23 -20.20 21.04
C THR A 120 2.95 -20.21 20.23
N SER A 121 2.03 -21.13 20.55
CA SER A 121 0.70 -21.19 19.93
C SER A 121 -0.28 -20.19 20.54
N ARG A 122 0.07 -19.56 21.68
CA ARG A 122 -0.76 -18.56 22.37
C ARG A 122 -0.78 -17.21 21.66
N VAL A 123 0.23 -16.94 20.83
CA VAL A 123 0.37 -15.68 20.09
C VAL A 123 0.20 -15.95 18.61
N LYS A 124 -0.84 -15.36 18.01
CA LYS A 124 -1.08 -15.44 16.56
C LYS A 124 -0.56 -14.17 15.91
N TRP A 125 0.18 -14.32 14.82
CA TRP A 125 0.74 -13.20 14.07
C TRP A 125 -0.03 -13.02 12.76
N ILE A 126 -0.48 -11.80 12.50
CA ILE A 126 -1.07 -11.37 11.24
C ILE A 126 -0.20 -10.24 10.71
N VAL A 127 0.31 -10.38 9.49
CA VAL A 127 1.13 -9.34 8.88
C VAL A 127 0.64 -9.07 7.46
N SER A 128 0.63 -7.81 7.06
CA SER A 128 0.38 -7.41 5.67
C SER A 128 1.63 -6.78 5.07
N SER A 129 1.77 -6.91 3.75
CA SER A 129 2.86 -6.34 2.97
C SER A 129 2.46 -6.33 1.49
N ARG A 130 3.05 -5.44 0.69
CA ARG A 130 3.12 -5.63 -0.78
C ARG A 130 3.92 -6.88 -1.12
N ASN A 131 3.75 -7.40 -2.34
CA ASN A 131 4.42 -8.60 -2.87
C ASN A 131 5.92 -8.35 -3.20
N TRP A 132 6.69 -7.84 -2.23
CA TRP A 132 8.13 -7.72 -2.34
C TRP A 132 8.80 -9.06 -2.11
N GLN A 133 9.63 -9.47 -3.06
CA GLN A 133 10.28 -10.78 -3.07
C GLN A 133 11.07 -11.06 -1.79
N ASP A 134 11.81 -10.08 -1.26
CA ASP A 134 12.61 -10.26 -0.03
C ASP A 134 11.78 -10.58 1.21
N ILE A 135 10.58 -9.99 1.32
CA ILE A 135 9.64 -10.23 2.42
C ILE A 135 8.97 -11.59 2.22
N GLU A 136 8.57 -11.87 0.99
CA GLU A 136 7.94 -13.12 0.59
C GLU A 136 8.84 -14.33 0.86
N GLU A 137 10.10 -14.29 0.42
CA GLU A 137 11.05 -15.38 0.58
C GLU A 137 11.35 -15.67 2.05
N LYS A 138 11.51 -14.62 2.87
CA LYS A 138 11.75 -14.78 4.31
C LYS A 138 10.54 -15.37 5.02
N LEU A 139 9.35 -14.82 4.78
CA LEU A 139 8.10 -15.33 5.38
C LEU A 139 7.66 -16.66 4.78
N GLY A 140 8.15 -17.06 3.61
CA GLY A 140 7.80 -18.31 2.92
C GLY A 140 8.42 -19.56 3.54
N ARG A 141 9.46 -19.39 4.37
CA ARG A 141 10.19 -20.52 5.00
C ARG A 141 9.50 -21.06 6.26
N THR A 142 8.42 -20.44 6.73
CA THR A 142 7.72 -20.82 7.96
C THR A 142 6.73 -21.97 7.72
N LYS A 143 6.82 -23.04 8.51
CA LYS A 143 6.02 -24.28 8.34
C LYS A 143 4.53 -24.15 8.68
N GLN A 144 4.14 -23.18 9.51
CA GLN A 144 2.75 -22.93 9.92
C GLN A 144 2.31 -21.54 9.46
N LYS A 145 2.04 -21.40 8.16
CA LYS A 145 1.62 -20.13 7.56
C LYS A 145 0.36 -20.34 6.72
N VAL A 146 -0.68 -19.56 7.02
CA VAL A 146 -1.76 -19.31 6.07
C VAL A 146 -1.38 -18.05 5.30
N ARG A 147 -1.18 -18.18 3.97
CA ARG A 147 -0.89 -17.04 3.10
C ARG A 147 -2.18 -16.66 2.37
N LEU A 148 -2.59 -15.40 2.51
CA LEU A 148 -3.68 -14.82 1.73
C LEU A 148 -3.09 -13.85 0.70
N GLN A 149 -3.18 -14.18 -0.58
CA GLN A 149 -2.81 -13.29 -1.68
C GLN A 149 -4.07 -12.64 -2.23
N LEU A 150 -4.21 -11.33 -2.01
CA LEU A 150 -5.37 -10.57 -2.47
C LEU A 150 -5.34 -10.34 -3.99
N GLU A 151 -4.16 -10.33 -4.63
CA GLU A 151 -4.04 -10.05 -6.07
C GLU A 151 -4.48 -11.22 -6.97
N LEU A 152 -4.59 -12.45 -6.45
CA LEU A 152 -4.80 -13.67 -7.24
C LEU A 152 -6.23 -14.21 -7.20
N ASN A 153 -7.18 -13.46 -6.64
CA ASN A 153 -8.50 -13.99 -6.35
C ASN A 153 -9.63 -13.02 -6.68
N GLN A 154 -9.61 -12.44 -7.89
CA GLN A 154 -10.62 -11.49 -8.37
C GLN A 154 -12.05 -12.02 -8.15
N ASP A 155 -12.32 -13.28 -8.51
CA ASP A 155 -13.64 -13.88 -8.33
C ASP A 155 -14.04 -14.00 -6.86
N SER A 156 -13.10 -14.34 -5.98
CA SER A 156 -13.38 -14.45 -4.54
C SER A 156 -13.52 -13.09 -3.87
N ILE A 157 -12.79 -12.07 -4.36
CA ILE A 157 -12.89 -10.70 -3.87
C ILE A 157 -14.20 -10.07 -4.32
N SER A 158 -14.57 -10.22 -5.59
CA SER A 158 -15.86 -9.77 -6.12
C SER A 158 -17.02 -10.39 -5.32
N LYS A 159 -17.00 -11.72 -5.13
CA LYS A 159 -17.98 -12.40 -4.26
C LYS A 159 -17.98 -11.89 -2.83
N ALA A 160 -16.81 -11.63 -2.24
CA ALA A 160 -16.73 -11.10 -0.87
C ALA A 160 -17.29 -9.67 -0.78
N VAL A 161 -17.05 -8.84 -1.79
CA VAL A 161 -17.61 -7.49 -1.91
C VAL A 161 -19.13 -7.55 -2.06
N ASP A 162 -19.66 -8.42 -2.92
CA ASP A 162 -21.10 -8.63 -3.08
C ASP A 162 -21.77 -9.04 -1.77
N ILE A 163 -21.15 -9.98 -1.05
CA ILE A 163 -21.62 -10.41 0.27
C ILE A 163 -21.60 -9.25 1.26
N TYR A 164 -20.51 -8.49 1.31
CA TYR A 164 -20.37 -7.35 2.21
C TYR A 164 -21.42 -6.26 1.92
N ILE A 165 -21.61 -5.90 0.65
CA ILE A 165 -22.65 -4.96 0.22
C ILE A 165 -24.02 -5.47 0.65
N GLY A 166 -24.34 -6.74 0.38
CA GLY A 166 -25.61 -7.34 0.78
C GLY A 166 -25.84 -7.27 2.30
N CYS A 167 -24.82 -7.61 3.10
CA CYS A 167 -24.87 -7.51 4.56
C CYS A 167 -25.10 -6.06 5.03
N LYS A 168 -24.35 -5.09 4.50
CA LYS A 168 -24.46 -3.69 4.92
C LYS A 168 -25.75 -3.02 4.47
N VAL A 169 -26.25 -3.35 3.29
CA VAL A 169 -27.55 -2.87 2.82
C VAL A 169 -28.67 -3.43 3.69
N LYS A 170 -28.56 -4.70 4.12
CA LYS A 170 -29.52 -5.28 5.07
C LYS A 170 -29.49 -4.57 6.42
N GLU A 171 -28.31 -4.39 7.01
CA GLU A 171 -28.13 -3.66 8.27
C GLU A 171 -28.70 -2.24 8.19
N LEU A 172 -28.46 -1.55 7.08
CA LEU A 172 -28.98 -0.20 6.83
C LEU A 172 -30.51 -0.21 6.66
N ALA A 173 -31.06 -1.19 5.96
CA ALA A 173 -32.50 -1.33 5.78
C ALA A 173 -33.23 -1.57 7.11
N ASP A 174 -32.64 -2.39 7.99
CA ASP A 174 -33.17 -2.65 9.33
C ASP A 174 -33.10 -1.36 10.19
N LEU A 175 -32.02 -0.58 10.08
CA LEU A 175 -31.82 0.64 10.87
C LEU A 175 -32.69 1.82 10.39
N LYS A 176 -33.02 1.87 9.10
CA LYS A 176 -33.76 2.98 8.48
C LYS A 176 -35.19 2.60 8.06
N ASN A 177 -35.62 1.36 8.33
CA ASN A 177 -36.90 0.80 7.89
C ASN A 177 -37.14 0.97 6.38
N TYR A 178 -36.17 0.59 5.56
CA TYR A 178 -36.33 0.63 4.11
C TYR A 178 -37.30 -0.44 3.63
N ASP A 179 -38.14 -0.08 2.66
CA ASP A 179 -38.92 -1.06 1.91
C ASP A 179 -38.02 -1.89 0.98
N LYS A 180 -38.59 -2.98 0.47
CA LYS A 180 -37.86 -3.91 -0.40
C LYS A 180 -37.33 -3.21 -1.65
N GLU A 181 -38.10 -2.31 -2.23
CA GLU A 181 -37.74 -1.59 -3.47
C GLU A 181 -36.54 -0.67 -3.26
N THR A 182 -36.54 0.12 -2.19
CA THR A 182 -35.41 0.99 -1.82
C THR A 182 -34.17 0.18 -1.50
N ARG A 183 -34.32 -0.90 -0.71
CA ARG A 183 -33.20 -1.79 -0.38
C ARG A 183 -32.58 -2.40 -1.63
N ASP A 184 -33.39 -2.96 -2.52
CA ASP A 184 -32.92 -3.63 -3.74
C ASP A 184 -32.34 -2.60 -4.74
N ALA A 185 -32.82 -1.35 -4.74
CA ALA A 185 -32.23 -0.26 -5.53
C ALA A 185 -30.86 0.18 -5.01
N VAL A 186 -30.71 0.36 -3.69
CA VAL A 186 -29.43 0.69 -3.05
C VAL A 186 -28.42 -0.44 -3.29
N GLN A 187 -28.83 -1.70 -3.13
CA GLN A 187 -27.95 -2.84 -3.39
C GLN A 187 -27.46 -2.88 -4.84
N ARG A 188 -28.38 -2.73 -5.81
CA ARG A 188 -28.00 -2.70 -7.25
C ARG A 188 -27.05 -1.55 -7.56
N HIS A 189 -27.28 -0.37 -6.99
CA HIS A 189 -26.42 0.78 -7.21
C HIS A 189 -25.00 0.55 -6.65
N LEU A 190 -24.90 0.01 -5.42
CA LEU A 190 -23.61 -0.26 -4.79
C LEU A 190 -22.83 -1.38 -5.48
N VAL A 191 -23.50 -2.45 -5.93
CA VAL A 191 -22.86 -3.52 -6.71
C VAL A 191 -22.40 -2.98 -8.08
N GLY A 192 -23.24 -2.23 -8.79
CA GLY A 192 -22.87 -1.63 -10.07
C GLY A 192 -21.64 -0.71 -9.98
N ASN A 193 -21.55 0.11 -8.93
CA ASN A 193 -20.37 0.97 -8.71
C ASN A 193 -19.12 0.17 -8.27
N ALA A 194 -19.28 -1.01 -7.65
CA ALA A 194 -18.16 -1.88 -7.31
C ALA A 194 -17.56 -2.52 -8.58
N ASP A 195 -18.40 -2.82 -9.58
CA ASP A 195 -18.00 -3.30 -10.90
C ASP A 195 -17.49 -2.17 -11.82
N GLU A 196 -17.86 -0.90 -11.59
CA GLU A 196 -17.34 0.26 -12.34
C GLU A 196 -15.81 0.41 -12.23
N VAL A 197 -15.14 -0.19 -11.24
CA VAL A 197 -13.66 -0.22 -11.20
C VAL A 197 -13.08 -0.94 -12.43
N ASN A 198 -13.79 -1.94 -12.96
CA ASN A 198 -13.42 -2.60 -14.22
C ASN A 198 -13.77 -1.76 -15.45
N ASP A 199 -14.74 -0.83 -15.36
CA ASP A 199 -15.05 0.14 -16.41
C ASP A 199 -14.03 1.30 -16.45
N ILE A 200 -13.52 1.70 -15.28
CA ILE A 200 -12.49 2.74 -15.17
C ILE A 200 -11.16 2.28 -15.77
N LEU A 201 -10.83 0.99 -15.63
CA LEU A 201 -9.53 0.38 -15.98
C LEU A 201 -9.59 -0.52 -17.23
N ARG A 202 -10.50 -0.24 -18.18
CA ARG A 202 -10.55 -0.91 -19.50
C ARG A 202 -10.11 0.00 -20.64
N ASP A 203 -9.92 -0.60 -21.82
CA ASP A 203 -9.73 0.16 -23.05
C ASP A 203 -10.94 1.08 -23.29
N ASN A 204 -10.70 2.34 -23.65
CA ASN A 204 -11.70 3.43 -23.73
C ASN A 204 -12.41 3.79 -22.41
N GLY A 205 -11.93 3.29 -21.27
CA GLY A 205 -12.39 3.71 -19.95
C GLY A 205 -11.89 5.10 -19.54
N ASN A 206 -12.33 5.58 -18.39
CA ASN A 206 -12.01 6.93 -17.89
C ASN A 206 -10.51 7.18 -17.76
N VAL A 207 -9.72 6.20 -17.29
CA VAL A 207 -8.27 6.36 -17.18
C VAL A 207 -7.64 6.43 -18.58
N HIS A 208 -8.12 5.64 -19.54
CA HIS A 208 -7.63 5.68 -20.91
C HIS A 208 -7.85 7.08 -21.51
N GLY A 209 -9.08 7.61 -21.43
CA GLY A 209 -9.39 8.96 -21.90
C GLY A 209 -8.59 10.05 -21.19
N PHE A 210 -8.41 9.94 -19.87
CA PHE A 210 -7.57 10.87 -19.11
C PHE A 210 -6.12 10.88 -19.61
N ILE A 211 -5.51 9.71 -19.82
CA ILE A 211 -4.12 9.65 -20.31
C ILE A 211 -4.03 10.17 -21.75
N GLN A 212 -5.02 9.91 -22.60
CA GLN A 212 -5.04 10.39 -23.98
C GLN A 212 -5.16 11.91 -24.09
N GLU A 213 -5.97 12.54 -23.23
CA GLU A 213 -6.32 13.95 -23.40
C GLU A 213 -5.69 14.90 -22.38
N LYS A 214 -5.38 14.41 -21.18
CA LYS A 214 -5.04 15.25 -20.02
C LYS A 214 -3.65 15.01 -19.46
N TYR A 215 -2.99 13.94 -19.86
CA TYR A 215 -1.71 13.52 -19.28
C TYR A 215 -0.64 14.62 -19.27
N LEU A 216 -0.40 15.29 -20.40
CA LEU A 216 0.67 16.29 -20.50
C LEU A 216 0.42 17.50 -19.59
N TYR A 217 -0.81 18.02 -19.58
CA TYR A 217 -1.22 19.11 -18.68
C TYR A 217 -1.17 18.70 -17.21
N TRP A 218 -1.49 17.43 -16.92
CA TRP A 218 -1.36 16.90 -15.58
C TRP A 218 0.10 16.87 -15.11
N LEU A 219 1.06 16.51 -15.97
CA LEU A 219 2.49 16.59 -15.67
C LEU A 219 2.94 18.04 -15.42
N GLU A 220 2.42 19.00 -16.18
CA GLU A 220 2.68 20.42 -15.95
C GLU A 220 2.20 20.84 -14.56
N CYS A 221 0.95 20.51 -14.20
CA CYS A 221 0.39 20.76 -12.87
C CYS A 221 1.23 20.11 -11.76
N LEU A 222 1.66 18.87 -11.95
CA LEU A 222 2.53 18.17 -10.99
C LEU A 222 3.88 18.86 -10.83
N GLY A 223 4.46 19.38 -11.91
CA GLY A 223 5.67 20.18 -11.87
C GLY A 223 5.47 21.48 -11.08
N LEU A 224 4.37 22.20 -11.32
CA LEU A 224 4.00 23.41 -10.58
C LEU A 224 3.79 23.15 -9.08
N LEU A 225 3.15 22.02 -8.75
CA LEU A 225 2.88 21.58 -7.37
C LEU A 225 4.06 20.86 -6.71
N ARG A 226 5.23 20.75 -7.37
CA ARG A 226 6.41 20.01 -6.90
C ARG A 226 6.09 18.58 -6.43
N SER A 227 5.10 17.95 -7.08
CA SER A 227 4.54 16.65 -6.70
C SER A 227 4.81 15.57 -7.75
N MET A 228 5.86 15.75 -8.57
CA MET A 228 6.21 14.82 -9.65
C MET A 228 6.48 13.40 -9.15
N SER A 229 7.02 13.22 -7.94
CA SER A 229 7.19 11.89 -7.32
C SER A 229 5.87 11.15 -7.14
N GLU A 230 4.80 11.86 -6.77
CA GLU A 230 3.49 11.28 -6.58
C GLU A 230 2.85 10.91 -7.94
N GLY A 231 3.08 11.73 -8.97
CA GLY A 231 2.70 11.39 -10.34
C GLY A 231 3.36 10.10 -10.84
N VAL A 232 4.67 9.94 -10.61
CA VAL A 232 5.40 8.72 -10.97
C VAL A 232 4.82 7.50 -10.23
N LYS A 233 4.59 7.62 -8.92
CA LYS A 233 3.98 6.56 -8.12
C LYS A 233 2.58 6.22 -8.62
N ALA A 234 1.76 7.21 -8.98
CA ALA A 234 0.41 7.03 -9.46
C ALA A 234 0.38 6.27 -10.80
N VAL A 235 1.17 6.68 -11.79
CA VAL A 235 1.24 5.99 -13.10
C VAL A 235 1.79 4.57 -12.93
N HIS A 236 2.79 4.37 -12.08
CA HIS A 236 3.32 3.03 -11.79
C HIS A 236 2.27 2.11 -11.17
N LYS A 237 1.47 2.62 -10.22
CA LYS A 237 0.34 1.88 -9.62
C LYS A 237 -0.72 1.55 -10.67
N LEU A 238 -1.09 2.50 -11.54
CA LEU A 238 -2.06 2.28 -12.61
C LEU A 238 -1.58 1.20 -13.58
N GLU A 239 -0.32 1.25 -14.04
CA GLU A 239 0.24 0.20 -14.91
C GLU A 239 0.20 -1.19 -14.24
N ALA A 240 0.49 -1.27 -12.94
CA ALA A 240 0.44 -2.53 -12.20
C ALA A 240 -0.99 -3.09 -12.10
N LEU A 241 -1.99 -2.24 -11.92
CA LEU A 241 -3.41 -2.64 -11.80
C LEU A 241 -3.96 -3.15 -13.14
N VAL A 242 -3.61 -2.50 -14.25
CA VAL A 242 -4.16 -2.84 -15.59
C VAL A 242 -3.52 -4.11 -16.18
N LYS A 243 -2.35 -4.55 -15.69
CA LYS A 243 -1.72 -5.82 -16.13
C LYS A 243 -2.60 -7.07 -15.94
N ASN A 244 -3.55 -7.01 -15.01
CA ASN A 244 -4.47 -8.10 -14.72
C ASN A 244 -5.83 -7.93 -15.42
N ALA A 245 -6.04 -6.84 -16.15
CA ALA A 245 -7.26 -6.54 -16.89
C ALA A 245 -7.08 -6.85 -18.39
N GLU A 246 -8.15 -7.22 -19.10
CA GLU A 246 -8.16 -7.42 -20.56
C GLU A 246 -8.06 -6.09 -21.35
N ALA A 247 -7.21 -5.15 -20.92
CA ALA A 247 -7.09 -3.79 -21.44
C ALA A 247 -5.72 -3.56 -22.10
N GLN A 248 -5.54 -4.15 -23.29
CA GLN A 248 -4.23 -4.17 -23.95
C GLN A 248 -3.77 -2.78 -24.40
N GLN A 249 -4.69 -1.92 -24.86
CA GLN A 249 -4.33 -0.59 -25.35
C GLN A 249 -3.94 0.32 -24.19
N LEU A 250 -4.73 0.31 -23.11
CA LEU A 250 -4.46 1.07 -21.89
C LEU A 250 -3.14 0.63 -21.26
N THR A 251 -2.85 -0.67 -21.22
CA THR A 251 -1.57 -1.20 -20.71
C THR A 251 -0.37 -0.65 -21.48
N LYS A 252 -0.45 -0.65 -22.83
CA LYS A 252 0.62 -0.11 -23.68
C LYS A 252 0.78 1.40 -23.45
N LEU A 253 -0.32 2.14 -23.39
CA LEU A 253 -0.32 3.57 -23.16
C LEU A 253 0.27 3.95 -21.79
N LEU A 254 -0.14 3.27 -20.72
CA LEU A 254 0.40 3.51 -19.37
C LEU A 254 1.88 3.17 -19.26
N ARG A 255 2.35 2.15 -19.98
CA ARG A 255 3.78 1.79 -20.04
C ARG A 255 4.59 2.88 -20.74
N ASP A 256 4.08 3.44 -21.84
CA ASP A 256 4.70 4.58 -22.54
C ASP A 256 4.69 5.84 -21.64
N ALA A 257 3.55 6.14 -21.01
CA ALA A 257 3.40 7.23 -20.05
C ALA A 257 4.41 7.11 -18.90
N ARG A 258 4.57 5.92 -18.30
CA ARG A 258 5.55 5.70 -17.23
C ARG A 258 6.98 5.99 -17.71
N ARG A 259 7.33 5.53 -18.92
CA ARG A 259 8.65 5.81 -19.50
C ARG A 259 8.84 7.31 -19.73
N PHE A 260 7.82 7.99 -20.25
CA PHE A 260 7.83 9.44 -20.48
C PHE A 260 8.10 10.23 -19.19
N ILE A 261 7.34 10.00 -18.12
CA ILE A 261 7.49 10.75 -16.86
C ILE A 261 8.82 10.43 -16.16
N LEU A 262 9.31 9.20 -16.23
CA LEU A 262 10.59 8.84 -15.61
C LEU A 262 11.77 9.50 -16.32
N SER A 263 11.81 9.43 -17.65
CA SER A 263 12.88 10.03 -18.46
C SER A 263 12.94 11.55 -18.33
N ASN A 264 11.78 12.19 -18.15
CA ASN A 264 11.66 13.65 -18.19
C ASN A 264 11.31 14.28 -16.84
N ARG A 265 11.38 13.52 -15.74
CA ARG A 265 10.96 13.97 -14.41
C ARG A 265 11.62 15.29 -14.02
N ARG A 266 12.96 15.34 -14.02
CA ARG A 266 13.73 16.45 -13.47
C ARG A 266 13.53 17.76 -14.26
N PRO A 267 13.58 17.76 -15.61
CA PRO A 267 13.26 18.96 -16.39
C PRO A 267 11.86 19.53 -16.11
N ILE A 268 10.83 18.67 -16.10
CA ILE A 268 9.44 19.08 -15.86
C ILE A 268 9.27 19.60 -14.42
N GLU A 269 9.89 18.95 -13.45
CA GLU A 269 9.85 19.36 -12.05
C GLU A 269 10.48 20.75 -11.84
N ILE A 270 11.56 21.08 -12.55
CA ILE A 270 12.24 22.38 -12.48
C ILE A 270 11.45 23.46 -13.24
N ALA A 271 11.02 23.15 -14.46
CA ALA A 271 10.35 24.06 -15.38
C ALA A 271 9.20 23.32 -16.10
N PRO A 272 7.95 23.42 -15.62
CA PRO A 272 6.82 22.61 -16.10
C PRO A 272 6.57 22.67 -17.61
N LEU A 273 6.76 23.84 -18.24
CA LEU A 273 6.63 24.01 -19.69
C LEU A 273 7.62 23.14 -20.51
N GLN A 274 8.68 22.61 -19.89
CA GLN A 274 9.58 21.65 -20.53
C GLN A 274 8.86 20.33 -20.90
N ALA A 275 7.69 20.07 -20.33
CA ALA A 275 6.83 18.96 -20.77
C ALA A 275 6.53 19.05 -22.29
N TYR A 276 6.34 20.26 -22.81
CA TYR A 276 5.97 20.52 -24.21
C TYR A 276 7.20 20.71 -25.10
N THR A 277 8.14 21.55 -24.68
CA THR A 277 9.25 22.00 -25.53
C THR A 277 10.40 21.01 -25.60
N SER A 278 10.58 20.19 -24.56
CA SER A 278 11.69 19.23 -24.46
C SER A 278 11.17 17.81 -24.36
N ALA A 279 10.40 17.47 -23.33
CA ALA A 279 9.99 16.10 -23.06
C ALA A 279 9.19 15.50 -24.23
N LEU A 280 8.20 16.24 -24.73
CA LEU A 280 7.37 15.78 -25.86
C LEU A 280 8.16 15.65 -27.16
N VAL A 281 8.89 16.69 -27.54
CA VAL A 281 9.59 16.74 -28.83
C VAL A 281 10.75 15.74 -28.91
N PHE A 282 11.47 15.54 -27.81
CA PHE A 282 12.62 14.63 -27.72
C PHE A 282 12.24 13.22 -27.22
N SER A 283 10.94 12.89 -27.18
CA SER A 283 10.52 11.50 -26.96
C SER A 283 10.73 10.64 -28.22
N PRO A 284 10.89 9.31 -28.09
CA PRO A 284 11.03 8.40 -29.22
C PRO A 284 9.96 8.57 -30.30
N GLU A 285 10.28 8.22 -31.55
CA GLU A 285 9.40 8.42 -32.70
C GLU A 285 8.08 7.64 -32.58
N HIS A 286 8.09 6.46 -31.94
CA HIS A 286 6.90 5.64 -31.69
C HIS A 286 6.29 5.82 -30.30
N SER A 287 6.65 6.86 -29.54
CA SER A 287 5.98 7.13 -28.26
C SER A 287 4.52 7.51 -28.49
N LEU A 288 3.61 6.78 -27.83
CA LEU A 288 2.17 7.03 -27.87
C LEU A 288 1.82 8.41 -27.29
N ILE A 289 2.48 8.81 -26.19
CA ILE A 289 2.30 10.15 -25.61
C ILE A 289 2.72 11.23 -26.61
N ARG A 290 3.84 11.03 -27.33
CA ARG A 290 4.27 11.97 -28.37
C ARG A 290 3.23 12.10 -29.48
N GLU A 291 2.70 10.97 -29.95
CA GLU A 291 1.68 10.96 -31.00
C GLU A 291 0.38 11.65 -30.55
N LEU A 292 -0.12 11.34 -29.36
CA LEU A 292 -1.37 11.88 -28.81
C LEU A 292 -1.32 13.40 -28.60
N PHE A 293 -0.20 13.92 -28.12
CA PHE A 293 -0.03 15.34 -27.82
C PHE A 293 0.71 16.11 -28.91
N LYS A 294 0.88 15.55 -30.11
CA LYS A 294 1.62 16.18 -31.23
C LYS A 294 1.19 17.62 -31.56
N LYS A 295 -0.10 17.93 -31.36
CA LYS A 295 -0.66 19.28 -31.56
C LYS A 295 -0.16 20.32 -30.55
N GLU A 296 0.36 19.89 -29.41
CA GLU A 296 0.90 20.73 -28.34
C GLU A 296 2.41 21.02 -28.53
N GLU A 297 3.04 20.43 -29.55
CA GLU A 297 4.43 20.73 -29.88
C GLU A 297 4.57 22.21 -30.30
N PRO A 298 5.67 22.89 -29.92
CA PRO A 298 5.81 24.30 -30.19
C PRO A 298 5.93 24.60 -31.70
N GLY A 299 5.02 25.42 -32.23
CA GLY A 299 4.99 25.77 -33.66
C GLY A 299 6.23 26.52 -34.17
N TRP A 300 7.05 27.09 -33.28
CA TRP A 300 8.32 27.75 -33.65
C TRP A 300 9.43 26.75 -34.02
N MET A 301 9.27 25.47 -33.70
CA MET A 301 10.28 24.45 -33.98
C MET A 301 10.05 23.80 -35.35
N ILE A 302 10.59 24.43 -36.39
CA ILE A 302 10.41 24.03 -37.80
C ILE A 302 11.10 22.69 -38.12
N LEU A 303 12.26 22.44 -37.50
CA LEU A 303 13.04 21.20 -37.65
C LEU A 303 13.05 20.47 -36.32
N LYS A 304 12.48 19.26 -36.31
CA LYS A 304 12.43 18.40 -35.12
C LYS A 304 13.67 17.51 -35.06
N PRO A 305 14.21 17.23 -33.86
CA PRO A 305 15.28 16.27 -33.70
C PRO A 305 14.82 14.88 -34.16
N ARG A 306 15.71 14.17 -34.86
CA ARG A 306 15.52 12.75 -35.14
C ARG A 306 15.82 11.98 -33.86
N MET A 307 14.82 11.25 -33.37
CA MET A 307 14.93 10.50 -32.11
C MET A 307 15.05 9.00 -32.41
N GLU A 308 15.40 8.22 -31.39
CA GLU A 308 15.31 6.76 -31.48
C GLU A 308 13.86 6.33 -31.74
N ALA A 309 13.67 5.16 -32.35
CA ALA A 309 12.35 4.64 -32.67
C ALA A 309 11.52 4.37 -31.40
N ASP A 310 12.15 3.70 -30.41
CA ASP A 310 11.50 3.24 -29.19
C ASP A 310 12.30 3.66 -27.95
N TRP A 311 11.67 3.61 -26.77
CA TRP A 311 12.40 3.79 -25.52
C TRP A 311 13.46 2.70 -25.35
N ASN A 312 14.66 3.09 -24.94
CA ASN A 312 15.73 2.14 -24.63
C ASN A 312 15.33 1.21 -23.45
N ALA A 313 16.04 0.08 -23.32
CA ALA A 313 15.71 -0.92 -22.28
C ALA A 313 15.89 -0.38 -20.86
N CYS A 314 16.79 0.57 -20.66
CA CYS A 314 17.12 1.18 -19.38
C CYS A 314 16.04 2.16 -18.89
N LEU A 315 15.83 2.21 -17.58
CA LEU A 315 15.08 3.24 -16.85
C LEU A 315 15.91 3.60 -15.61
#